data_AF-A0A821QND3-F1
#
_entry.id   AF-A0A821QND3-F1
#
_cell.length_a   1.000
_cell.length_b   1.000
_cell.length_c   1.000
_cell.angle_alpha   90.00
_cell.angle_beta   90.00
_cell.angle_gamma   90.00
#
_symmetry.space_group_name_H-M   'P 1'
#
loop_
_entity.id
_entity.type
_entity.pdbx_description
1 polymer ?
#
loop_
_entity_poly.entity_id
_entity_poly.type
_entity_poly.pdbx_seq_one_letter_code
_entity_poly.pdbx_strand_id
1 'polypeptide(L)'
;MHEVEEEEIDRAKKEKRAPPPLRMIFDIDYQIHDRRLYNLPTANEVAAVFVGEDNEVPTDRYIAIHPRGKDLQTISILHPHCDPMIYPLLFPRRDEGWHPNFEKAYRSRNWTRVSMLQFYSYRLAIRQTFSAIHYAGKLFQQYIVD
;
A
#
# COMPACT_ATOMS: atom_id res chain seq x y z
N MET A 1 15.00 12.08 -0.83
CA MET A 1 14.89 13.34 -1.60
C MET A 1 16.26 13.85 -2.02
N HIS A 2 17.19 14.12 -1.09
CA HIS A 2 18.55 14.53 -1.45
C HIS A 2 19.28 13.50 -2.33
N GLU A 3 19.20 12.21 -2.00
CA GLU A 3 19.80 11.13 -2.80
C GLU A 3 19.20 11.04 -4.22
N VAL A 4 17.87 11.20 -4.35
CA VAL A 4 17.18 11.19 -5.65
C VAL A 4 17.56 12.43 -6.48
N GLU A 5 17.75 13.57 -5.83
CA GLU A 5 18.21 14.80 -6.47
C GLU A 5 19.63 14.64 -7.02
N GLU A 6 20.54 14.01 -6.25
CA GLU A 6 21.91 13.72 -6.70
C GLU A 6 21.93 12.76 -7.90
N GLU A 7 21.13 11.69 -7.85
CA GLU A 7 21.02 10.73 -8.95
C GLU A 7 20.48 11.36 -10.25
N GLU A 8 19.47 12.22 -10.15
CA GLU A 8 18.90 12.92 -11.32
C GLU A 8 19.83 14.00 -11.85
N ILE A 9 20.58 14.69 -10.99
CA ILE A 9 21.64 15.62 -11.40
C ILE A 9 22.71 14.87 -12.19
N ASP A 10 23.11 13.68 -11.74
CA ASP A 10 24.14 12.89 -12.41
C ASP A 10 23.64 12.27 -13.72
N ARG A 11 22.35 11.90 -13.79
CA ARG A 11 21.69 11.47 -15.04
C ARG A 11 21.62 12.62 -16.05
N ALA A 12 21.18 13.81 -15.63
CA ALA A 12 21.12 15.01 -16.46
C ALA A 12 22.50 15.42 -17.01
N LYS A 13 23.56 15.30 -16.21
CA LYS A 13 24.96 15.51 -16.66
C LYS A 13 25.37 14.50 -17.74
N LYS A 14 25.03 13.22 -17.58
CA LYS A 14 25.33 12.17 -18.57
C LYS A 14 24.58 12.39 -19.89
N GLU A 15 23.35 12.86 -19.82
CA GLU A 15 22.49 13.13 -20.98
C GLU A 15 22.70 14.52 -21.60
N LYS A 16 23.61 15.34 -21.05
CA LYS A 16 23.84 16.75 -21.44
C LYS A 16 22.56 17.58 -21.47
N ARG A 17 21.64 17.27 -20.58
CA ARG A 17 20.35 17.96 -20.40
C ARG A 17 20.43 18.85 -19.15
N ALA A 18 19.74 19.98 -19.15
CA ALA A 18 19.57 20.77 -17.94
C ALA A 18 18.61 20.05 -16.97
N PRO A 19 18.96 19.92 -15.67
CA PRO A 19 18.05 19.30 -14.70
C PRO A 19 16.73 20.09 -14.63
N PRO A 20 15.58 19.40 -14.52
CA PRO A 20 14.29 20.08 -14.43
C PRO A 20 14.22 20.96 -13.16
N PRO A 21 13.69 22.19 -13.23
CA PRO A 21 13.54 23.03 -12.05
C PRO A 21 12.50 22.43 -11.11
N LEU A 22 12.96 21.91 -9.97
CA LEU A 22 12.09 21.39 -8.91
C LEU A 22 11.71 22.52 -7.97
N ARG A 23 10.41 22.76 -7.79
CA ARG A 23 9.89 23.68 -6.77
C ARG A 23 8.92 22.91 -5.87
N MET A 24 9.29 22.74 -4.61
CA MET A 24 8.42 22.16 -3.59
C MET A 24 7.56 23.26 -2.97
N ILE A 25 6.23 23.09 -2.97
CA ILE A 25 5.29 24.01 -2.34
C ILE A 25 4.51 23.21 -1.30
N PHE A 26 4.61 23.61 -0.04
CA PHE A 26 3.77 23.10 1.03
C PHE A 26 2.62 24.09 1.20
N ASP A 27 1.41 23.69 0.80
CA ASP A 27 0.20 24.45 1.09
C ASP A 27 -0.37 23.94 2.43
N ILE A 28 0.00 24.63 3.51
CA ILE A 28 -0.46 24.29 4.86
C ILE A 28 -1.51 25.33 5.21
N ASP A 29 -2.78 24.94 5.14
CA ASP A 29 -3.89 25.81 5.48
C ASP A 29 -4.00 25.93 7.02
N TYR A 30 -3.39 26.96 7.57
CA TYR A 30 -3.31 27.20 9.02
C TYR A 30 -4.65 27.58 9.67
N GLN A 31 -5.75 27.73 8.91
CA GLN A 31 -7.00 28.29 9.43
C GLN A 31 -7.96 27.28 10.08
N ILE A 32 -7.68 25.97 10.06
CA ILE A 32 -8.62 24.95 10.58
C ILE A 32 -7.99 24.03 11.62
N HIS A 33 -7.33 24.50 12.69
CA HIS A 33 -6.79 23.57 13.70
C HIS A 33 -7.20 23.87 15.15
N ASP A 34 -8.13 23.04 15.63
CA ASP A 34 -8.19 22.56 17.01
C ASP A 34 -6.86 21.88 17.37
N ARG A 35 -6.19 22.37 18.42
CA ARG A 35 -4.85 21.95 18.88
C ARG A 35 -4.77 20.51 19.40
N ARG A 36 -5.88 19.76 19.40
CA ARG A 36 -5.95 18.41 19.99
C ARG A 36 -6.01 17.26 18.98
N LEU A 37 -6.12 17.54 17.68
CA LEU A 37 -6.40 16.51 16.67
C LEU A 37 -5.30 16.26 15.64
N TYR A 38 -4.26 17.10 15.57
CA TYR A 38 -3.12 16.85 14.68
C TYR A 38 -1.84 17.27 15.38
N ASN A 39 -1.09 16.29 15.89
CA ASN A 39 0.30 16.54 16.24
C ASN A 39 1.05 16.86 14.94
N LEU A 40 1.95 17.85 14.98
CA LEU A 40 2.92 18.05 13.90
C LEU A 40 3.63 16.71 13.65
N PRO A 41 3.67 16.22 12.40
CA PRO A 41 4.34 14.96 12.11
C PRO A 41 5.78 15.03 12.62
N THR A 42 6.11 14.12 13.52
CA THR A 42 7.43 14.04 14.17
C THR A 42 8.36 13.05 13.46
N ALA A 43 7.88 12.45 12.36
CA ALA A 43 8.59 11.48 11.54
C ALA A 43 9.01 12.11 10.20
N ASN A 44 10.09 11.60 9.63
CA ASN A 44 10.55 11.95 8.28
C ASN A 44 9.50 11.54 7.26
N GLU A 45 8.63 12.47 6.84
CA GLU A 45 7.63 12.23 5.81
C GLU A 45 8.30 11.80 4.49
N VAL A 46 7.90 10.64 3.98
CA VAL A 46 8.36 10.13 2.69
C VAL A 46 7.35 10.57 1.63
N ALA A 47 7.67 11.64 0.90
CA ALA A 47 6.92 12.01 -0.30
C ALA A 47 7.43 11.17 -1.49
N ALA A 48 6.53 10.42 -2.14
CA ALA A 48 6.83 9.75 -3.40
C ALA A 48 6.48 10.68 -4.56
N VAL A 49 7.47 11.05 -5.38
CA VAL A 49 7.29 11.85 -6.58
C VAL A 49 7.23 10.90 -7.78
N PHE A 50 6.11 10.89 -8.49
CA PHE A 50 5.95 10.12 -9.72
C PHE A 50 6.09 11.05 -10.92
N VAL A 51 6.89 10.67 -11.92
CA VAL A 51 6.95 11.34 -13.22
C VAL A 51 6.05 10.56 -14.17
N GLY A 52 4.87 11.10 -14.48
CA GLY A 52 3.94 10.58 -15.49
C GLY A 52 3.68 11.63 -16.56
N GLU A 53 3.43 11.21 -17.80
CA GLU A 53 3.13 12.15 -18.89
C GLU A 53 1.80 12.88 -18.70
N ASP A 54 0.86 12.35 -17.90
CA ASP A 54 -0.51 12.89 -17.74
C ASP A 54 -1.09 12.81 -16.31
N ASN A 55 -0.33 13.12 -15.25
CA ASN A 55 -0.79 13.00 -13.85
C ASN A 55 -1.24 11.58 -13.43
N GLU A 56 -0.96 10.55 -14.24
CA GLU A 56 -1.30 9.18 -13.89
C GLU A 56 -0.39 8.68 -12.76
N VAL A 57 -0.98 8.38 -11.60
CA VAL A 57 -0.30 7.61 -10.56
C VAL A 57 -0.02 6.22 -11.14
N PRO A 58 1.23 5.73 -11.09
CA PRO A 58 1.55 4.40 -11.60
C PRO A 58 0.58 3.36 -11.06
N THR A 59 -0.05 2.59 -11.96
CA THR A 59 -1.03 1.56 -11.60
C THR A 59 -0.38 0.47 -10.73
N ASP A 60 0.90 0.20 -10.97
CA ASP A 60 1.65 -0.82 -10.26
C ASP A 60 2.31 -0.24 -9.01
N ARG A 61 1.68 -0.53 -7.87
CA ARG A 61 2.24 -0.23 -6.55
C ARG A 61 3.03 -1.41 -6.03
N TYR A 62 4.20 -1.13 -5.51
CA TYR A 62 5.10 -2.13 -4.95
C TYR A 62 5.51 -1.79 -3.51
N ILE A 63 5.82 -2.83 -2.74
CA ILE A 63 6.30 -2.76 -1.37
C ILE A 63 7.67 -3.42 -1.34
N ALA A 64 8.67 -2.72 -0.79
CA ALA A 64 9.97 -3.29 -0.50
C ALA A 64 9.90 -4.08 0.81
N ILE A 65 10.32 -5.35 0.78
CA ILE A 65 10.35 -6.26 1.91
C ILE A 65 11.79 -6.76 2.11
N HIS A 66 12.17 -6.97 3.37
CA HIS A 66 13.47 -7.55 3.71
C HIS A 66 13.24 -8.86 4.49
N PRO A 67 13.11 -10.01 3.80
CA PRO A 67 12.91 -11.29 4.47
C PRO A 67 14.15 -11.67 5.27
N ARG A 68 13.96 -12.26 6.45
CA ARG A 68 15.09 -12.69 7.29
C ARG A 68 15.99 -13.68 6.54
N GLY A 69 17.27 -13.31 6.39
CA GLY A 69 18.27 -14.14 5.72
C GLY A 69 18.21 -14.10 4.19
N LYS A 70 17.52 -13.11 3.60
CA LYS A 70 17.51 -12.85 2.16
C LYS A 70 17.79 -11.37 1.91
N ASP A 71 18.18 -11.07 0.68
CA ASP A 71 18.34 -9.70 0.23
C ASP A 71 17.00 -8.96 0.18
N LEU A 72 17.08 -7.63 0.07
CA LEU A 72 15.93 -6.78 -0.18
C LEU A 72 15.18 -7.25 -1.43
N GLN A 73 13.87 -7.39 -1.32
CA GLN A 73 12.99 -7.82 -2.39
C GLN A 73 11.84 -6.84 -2.54
N THR A 74 11.26 -6.78 -3.73
CA THR A 74 10.11 -5.91 -4.03
C THR A 74 8.94 -6.78 -4.45
N ILE A 75 7.79 -6.62 -3.80
CA ILE A 75 6.55 -7.34 -4.12
C ILE A 75 5.46 -6.35 -4.52
N SER A 76 4.54 -6.77 -5.40
CA SER A 76 3.34 -5.96 -5.71
C SER A 76 2.45 -5.85 -4.48
N ILE A 77 1.73 -4.73 -4.32
CA ILE A 77 0.69 -4.60 -3.29
C ILE A 77 -0.41 -5.67 -3.42
N LEU A 78 -0.58 -6.24 -4.62
CA LEU A 78 -1.54 -7.30 -4.90
C LEU A 78 -0.98 -8.70 -4.61
N HIS A 79 0.16 -8.80 -3.91
CA HIS A 79 0.75 -10.07 -3.52
C HIS A 79 -0.10 -10.73 -2.42
N PRO A 80 -0.32 -12.07 -2.46
CA PRO A 80 -1.10 -12.80 -1.44
C PRO A 80 -0.57 -12.70 0.00
N HIS A 81 0.59 -12.07 0.20
CA HIS A 81 1.21 -11.91 1.52
C HIS A 81 1.18 -10.46 2.01
N CYS A 82 0.68 -9.51 1.22
CA CYS A 82 0.56 -8.12 1.66
C CYS A 82 -0.36 -7.99 2.88
N ASP A 83 -1.63 -8.39 2.79
CA ASP A 83 -2.55 -8.29 3.93
C ASP A 83 -2.08 -9.11 5.14
N PRO A 84 -1.62 -10.37 5.00
CA PRO A 84 -1.10 -11.13 6.15
C PRO A 84 0.14 -10.52 6.79
N MET A 85 0.98 -9.82 6.03
CA MET A 85 2.18 -9.15 6.54
C MET A 85 1.83 -7.86 7.28
N ILE A 86 0.85 -7.10 6.78
CA ILE A 86 0.40 -5.84 7.41
C ILE A 86 -0.48 -6.12 8.63
N TYR A 87 -1.32 -7.18 8.58
CA TYR A 87 -2.23 -7.54 9.67
C TYR A 87 -2.00 -8.97 10.21
N PRO A 88 -0.81 -9.32 10.76
CA PRO A 88 -0.51 -10.69 11.19
C PRO A 88 -1.53 -11.28 12.17
N LEU A 89 -2.09 -10.45 13.05
CA LEU A 89 -3.11 -10.86 14.03
C LEU A 89 -4.44 -11.27 13.38
N LEU A 90 -4.76 -10.76 12.19
CA LEU A 90 -5.97 -11.10 11.43
C LEU A 90 -5.78 -12.36 10.56
N PHE A 91 -4.54 -12.81 10.39
CA PHE A 91 -4.15 -13.97 9.58
C PHE A 91 -3.28 -14.97 10.37
N PRO A 92 -3.74 -15.44 11.54
CA PRO A 92 -2.91 -16.26 12.44
C PRO A 92 -2.52 -17.63 11.86
N ARG A 93 -3.28 -18.11 10.86
CA ARG A 93 -3.05 -19.41 10.21
C ARG A 93 -2.22 -19.32 8.93
N ARG A 94 -1.63 -18.15 8.64
CA ARG A 94 -0.96 -17.87 7.35
C ARG A 94 -1.90 -18.00 6.16
N ASP A 95 -3.17 -17.65 6.36
CA ASP A 95 -4.11 -17.53 5.25
C ASP A 95 -3.60 -16.44 4.29
N GLU A 96 -3.84 -16.61 2.99
CA GLU A 96 -3.47 -15.62 1.99
C GLU A 96 -4.46 -14.45 1.97
N GLY A 97 -3.94 -13.26 1.68
CA GLY A 97 -4.74 -12.09 1.31
C GLY A 97 -5.32 -12.23 -0.10
N TRP A 98 -6.08 -11.23 -0.54
CA TRP A 98 -6.59 -11.25 -1.90
C TRP A 98 -5.46 -11.03 -2.92
N HIS A 99 -5.52 -11.73 -4.05
CA HIS A 99 -4.64 -11.49 -5.20
C HIS A 99 -5.37 -11.77 -6.54
N PRO A 100 -4.88 -11.27 -7.69
CA PRO A 100 -5.59 -11.36 -8.97
C PRO A 100 -5.84 -12.78 -9.49
N ASN A 101 -5.06 -13.74 -9.00
CA ASN A 101 -5.15 -15.15 -9.36
C ASN A 101 -5.96 -15.97 -8.35
N PHE A 102 -6.66 -15.33 -7.41
CA PHE A 102 -7.48 -16.02 -6.42
C PHE A 102 -8.71 -16.65 -7.11
N GLU A 103 -8.83 -17.97 -7.05
CA GLU A 103 -9.88 -18.73 -7.74
C GLU A 103 -10.99 -19.22 -6.82
N LYS A 104 -12.19 -19.38 -7.38
CA LYS A 104 -13.32 -19.99 -6.70
C LYS A 104 -13.11 -21.50 -6.58
N ALA A 105 -13.43 -22.06 -5.41
CA ALA A 105 -13.36 -23.50 -5.16
C ALA A 105 -14.26 -24.30 -6.14
N TYR A 106 -15.44 -23.79 -6.47
CA TYR A 106 -16.32 -24.36 -7.48
C TYR A 106 -16.23 -23.54 -8.76
N ARG A 107 -15.51 -24.08 -9.75
CA ARG A 107 -15.34 -23.44 -11.06
C ARG A 107 -16.65 -23.48 -11.84
N SER A 108 -17.29 -22.33 -12.00
CA SER A 108 -18.34 -22.16 -13.01
C SER A 108 -17.70 -21.95 -14.38
N ARG A 109 -18.35 -22.42 -15.44
CA ARG A 109 -17.83 -22.51 -16.82
C ARG A 109 -17.29 -21.17 -17.36
N ASN A 110 -17.75 -20.04 -16.82
CA ASN A 110 -17.40 -18.70 -17.33
C ASN A 110 -16.73 -17.77 -16.30
N TRP A 111 -16.77 -18.06 -14.99
CA TRP A 111 -16.28 -17.15 -13.93
C TRP A 111 -15.50 -17.91 -12.86
N THR A 112 -14.17 -17.93 -13.02
CA THR A 112 -13.25 -18.68 -12.14
C THR A 112 -12.57 -17.81 -11.09
N ARG A 113 -12.36 -16.52 -11.36
CA ARG A 113 -11.66 -15.59 -10.44
C ARG A 113 -12.60 -14.99 -9.38
N VAL A 114 -12.04 -14.75 -8.20
CA VAL A 114 -12.70 -14.04 -7.09
C VAL A 114 -12.32 -12.57 -7.17
N SER A 115 -13.31 -11.67 -7.25
CA SER A 115 -13.04 -10.23 -7.17
C SER A 115 -12.64 -9.83 -5.75
N MET A 116 -11.91 -8.72 -5.63
CA MET A 116 -11.53 -8.15 -4.32
C MET A 116 -12.76 -7.94 -3.43
N LEU A 117 -13.85 -7.41 -4.00
CA LEU A 117 -15.14 -7.26 -3.31
C LEU A 117 -15.68 -8.60 -2.79
N GLN A 118 -15.71 -9.65 -3.63
CA GLN A 118 -16.19 -10.97 -3.20
C GLN A 118 -15.37 -11.55 -2.05
N PHE A 119 -14.04 -11.38 -2.10
CA PHE A 119 -13.14 -11.85 -1.07
C PHE A 119 -13.37 -11.12 0.27
N TYR A 120 -13.39 -9.79 0.26
CA TYR A 120 -13.57 -9.02 1.49
C TYR A 120 -14.99 -9.14 2.04
N SER A 121 -16.03 -9.14 1.20
CA SER A 121 -17.40 -9.43 1.65
C SER A 121 -17.49 -10.81 2.30
N TYR A 122 -16.81 -11.83 1.77
CA TYR A 122 -16.77 -13.15 2.39
C TYR A 122 -16.04 -13.14 3.75
N ARG A 123 -14.90 -12.45 3.86
CA ARG A 123 -14.11 -12.35 5.12
C ARG A 123 -14.84 -11.54 6.20
N LEU A 124 -15.55 -10.49 5.80
CA LEU A 124 -16.34 -9.60 6.69
C LEU A 124 -17.75 -10.11 6.97
N ALA A 125 -18.17 -11.22 6.36
CA ALA A 125 -19.47 -11.81 6.64
C ALA A 125 -19.52 -12.35 8.09
N ILE A 126 -20.50 -11.89 8.86
CA ILE A 126 -20.75 -12.34 10.23
C ILE A 126 -21.20 -13.80 10.20
N ARG A 127 -20.57 -14.64 11.03
CA ARG A 127 -20.86 -16.07 11.17
C ARG A 127 -20.88 -16.45 12.65
N GLN A 128 -21.47 -17.60 12.96
CA GLN A 128 -21.52 -18.15 14.31
C GLN A 128 -20.17 -18.72 14.78
N THR A 129 -19.17 -18.78 13.90
CA THR A 129 -17.82 -19.27 14.21
C THR A 129 -16.90 -18.11 14.61
N PHE A 130 -15.85 -18.44 15.38
CA PHE A 130 -14.82 -17.47 15.73
C PHE A 130 -14.14 -16.88 14.48
N SER A 131 -13.98 -15.56 14.46
CA SER A 131 -13.32 -14.81 13.39
C SER A 131 -12.37 -13.78 13.99
N ALA A 132 -11.07 -13.94 13.76
CA ALA A 132 -10.06 -13.01 14.28
C ALA A 132 -10.33 -11.56 13.86
N ILE A 133 -10.86 -11.36 12.64
CA ILE A 133 -11.22 -10.07 12.06
C ILE A 133 -12.24 -9.34 12.93
N HIS A 134 -13.36 -9.97 13.25
CA HIS A 134 -14.45 -9.32 13.98
C HIS A 134 -14.11 -9.03 15.45
N TYR A 135 -13.16 -9.77 16.03
CA TYR A 135 -12.73 -9.61 17.42
C TYR A 135 -11.51 -8.67 17.58
N ALA A 136 -10.98 -8.13 16.48
CA ALA A 136 -9.75 -7.32 16.52
C ALA A 136 -9.94 -5.85 16.95
N GLY A 137 -11.17 -5.40 17.20
CA GLY A 137 -11.45 -4.07 17.74
C GLY A 137 -10.98 -2.93 16.83
N LYS A 138 -10.06 -2.08 17.31
CA LYS A 138 -9.54 -0.96 16.49
C LYS A 138 -8.81 -1.43 15.23
N LEU A 139 -8.13 -2.58 15.31
CA LEU A 139 -7.43 -3.14 14.16
C LEU A 139 -8.40 -3.56 13.04
N PHE A 140 -9.62 -3.98 13.40
CA PHE A 140 -10.68 -4.25 12.44
C PHE A 140 -11.11 -2.98 11.70
N GLN A 141 -11.23 -1.86 12.41
CA GLN A 141 -11.58 -0.57 11.79
C GLN A 141 -10.53 -0.14 10.78
N GLN A 142 -9.25 -0.29 11.12
CA GLN A 142 -8.16 0.00 10.22
C GLN A 142 -8.19 -0.91 8.97
N TYR A 143 -8.36 -2.22 9.17
CA TYR A 143 -8.42 -3.20 8.07
C TYR A 143 -9.57 -2.99 7.07
N ILE A 144 -10.64 -2.28 7.45
CA ILE A 144 -11.76 -1.97 6.54
C ILE A 144 -11.51 -0.68 5.73
N VAL A 145 -10.72 0.25 6.27
CA VAL A 145 -10.51 1.58 5.67
C VAL A 145 -9.31 1.58 4.73
N ASP A 146 -8.28 0.80 5.06
CA ASP A 146 -7.09 0.60 4.24
C ASP A 146 -7.41 -0.20 2.96
#